data_AF-A0A7Y2Z8U0-F1
#
_entry.id   AF-A0A7Y2Z8U0-F1
#
_cell.length_a   1.000
_cell.length_b   1.000
_cell.length_c   1.000
_cell.angle_alpha   90.00
_cell.angle_beta   90.00
_cell.angle_gamma   90.00
#
_symmetry.space_group_name_H-M   'P 1'
#
loop_
_entity.id
_entity.type
_entity.pdbx_description
1 polymer ?
#
loop_
_entity_poly.entity_id
_entity_poly.type
_entity_poly.pdbx_seq_one_letter_code
_entity_poly.pdbx_strand_id
1 'polypeptide(L)'
;MRFGFASALLCAVVWSVAGCGFKTDPVPPQNVVPRPINDLTYSIDETGVTLRWTYPEKSVNGDELTEVYSFDVYRAVVAVDEICETCPIPFGEPTEIPGGETADTGKRRVGEYNTSLLRPDHKYFFKMTSRISWWAASTDSNIVSFVWQTPPSIPEAFKVEPGDGKIALSWQPVTTLIDGSAAKRKVLYQVSRSEGGKEFVNLGNPIAKTSYSDSDVINGKTYFYKVQSLMMLGKDKITGGVTDIVDATPVDLTPPGAPSGVRASATAAGIKVFWDRPDDPGIAGHRVYRRMEGQSAAEMIGEVNMPSSIFVDKSAPEGSKPFYSVTAVDGAEPANESKSSPEATVR
;
A
#
# COMPACT_ATOMS: atom_id res chain seq x y z
N MET A 1 -97.90 27.37 -42.11
CA MET A 1 -98.14 26.27 -43.09
C MET A 1 -97.43 25.03 -42.54
N ARG A 2 -98.08 23.87 -42.33
CA ARG A 2 -98.36 22.78 -43.31
C ARG A 2 -97.07 22.36 -44.06
N PHE A 3 -96.56 21.11 -44.10
CA PHE A 3 -96.86 19.76 -43.55
C PHE A 3 -95.51 18.96 -43.45
N GLY A 4 -95.35 17.74 -42.91
CA GLY A 4 -96.23 16.81 -42.17
C GLY A 4 -96.01 15.32 -42.54
N PHE A 5 -95.79 14.42 -41.55
CA PHE A 5 -95.57 12.94 -41.64
C PHE A 5 -94.24 12.48 -42.31
N ALA A 6 -93.55 11.40 -41.90
CA ALA A 6 -94.05 10.06 -41.54
C ALA A 6 -93.14 9.22 -40.60
N SER A 7 -93.68 8.08 -40.17
CA SER A 7 -93.17 7.08 -39.20
C SER A 7 -91.88 6.34 -39.59
N ALA A 8 -91.13 5.80 -38.60
CA ALA A 8 -91.14 4.36 -38.24
C ALA A 8 -89.89 3.87 -37.45
N LEU A 9 -90.14 2.99 -36.47
CA LEU A 9 -89.28 1.91 -35.93
C LEU A 9 -87.73 2.08 -35.90
N LEU A 10 -87.15 2.07 -34.69
CA LEU A 10 -86.54 0.85 -34.13
C LEU A 10 -86.25 1.00 -32.62
N CYS A 11 -86.99 0.27 -31.77
CA CYS A 11 -86.55 0.00 -30.39
C CYS A 11 -85.79 -1.34 -30.40
N ALA A 12 -84.47 -1.32 -30.17
CA ALA A 12 -83.67 -2.53 -30.07
C ALA A 12 -82.42 -2.34 -29.20
N VAL A 13 -82.27 -3.21 -28.19
CA VAL A 13 -81.03 -3.54 -27.47
C VAL A 13 -80.32 -2.39 -26.72
N VAL A 14 -80.88 -2.02 -25.57
CA VAL A 14 -80.07 -1.60 -24.40
C VAL A 14 -80.40 -2.54 -23.25
N TRP A 15 -79.68 -3.66 -23.14
CA TRP A 15 -79.63 -4.55 -21.97
C TRP A 15 -78.31 -5.34 -22.00
N SER A 16 -77.96 -5.97 -20.86
CA SER A 16 -76.76 -6.79 -20.61
C SER A 16 -75.38 -6.11 -20.65
N VAL A 17 -75.14 -5.15 -19.74
CA VAL A 17 -73.85 -5.07 -19.02
C VAL A 17 -74.09 -4.90 -17.51
N ALA A 18 -74.96 -5.75 -16.95
CA ALA A 18 -75.08 -5.91 -15.50
C ALA A 18 -73.96 -6.83 -14.99
N GLY A 19 -72.73 -6.30 -14.96
CA GLY A 19 -71.60 -7.01 -14.37
C GLY A 19 -71.75 -7.06 -12.85
N CYS A 20 -71.99 -8.25 -12.28
CA CYS A 20 -71.99 -8.48 -10.84
C CYS A 20 -70.56 -8.38 -10.28
N GLY A 21 -70.03 -7.16 -10.18
CA GLY A 21 -68.82 -6.87 -9.43
C GLY A 21 -69.08 -7.07 -7.93
N PHE A 22 -68.74 -8.25 -7.42
CA PHE A 22 -68.82 -8.55 -6.00
C PHE A 22 -67.81 -7.67 -5.25
N LYS A 23 -68.30 -6.61 -4.59
CA LYS A 23 -67.47 -5.78 -3.72
C LYS A 23 -67.18 -6.56 -2.45
N THR A 24 -66.12 -7.36 -2.46
CA THR A 24 -65.51 -7.84 -1.22
C THR A 24 -64.95 -6.66 -0.45
N ASP A 25 -64.80 -6.80 0.87
CA ASP A 25 -64.08 -5.82 1.67
C ASP A 25 -62.68 -5.58 1.07
N PRO A 26 -62.18 -4.34 1.07
CA PRO A 26 -60.82 -4.07 0.64
C PRO A 26 -59.86 -4.81 1.57
N VAL A 27 -59.22 -5.86 1.04
CA VAL A 27 -58.16 -6.58 1.76
C VAL A 27 -57.09 -5.55 2.10
N PRO A 28 -56.80 -5.29 3.39
CA PRO A 28 -55.74 -4.37 3.75
C PRO A 28 -54.44 -4.85 3.10
N PRO A 29 -53.68 -3.98 2.40
CA PRO A 29 -52.40 -4.38 1.85
C PRO A 29 -51.57 -4.91 3.02
N GLN A 30 -51.12 -6.16 2.93
CA GLN A 30 -50.36 -6.75 4.02
C GLN A 30 -49.10 -5.93 4.26
N ASN A 31 -48.77 -5.70 5.53
CA ASN A 31 -47.59 -4.93 5.91
C ASN A 31 -46.33 -5.76 5.64
N VAL A 32 -45.90 -5.82 4.37
CA VAL A 32 -44.67 -6.50 3.93
C VAL A 32 -43.46 -5.66 4.34
N VAL A 33 -43.23 -5.54 5.65
CA VAL A 33 -42.13 -4.76 6.21
C VAL A 33 -40.80 -5.47 5.89
N PRO A 34 -39.81 -4.81 5.27
CA PRO A 34 -38.52 -5.44 4.98
C PRO A 34 -37.76 -5.83 6.24
N ARG A 35 -36.95 -6.89 6.14
CA ARG A 35 -35.99 -7.21 7.22
C ARG A 35 -34.98 -6.08 7.40
N PRO A 36 -34.55 -5.77 8.64
CA PRO A 36 -33.48 -4.82 8.87
C PRO A 36 -32.17 -5.28 8.22
N ILE A 37 -31.41 -4.30 7.78
CA ILE A 37 -30.04 -4.46 7.27
C ILE A 37 -29.13 -4.71 8.47
N ASN A 38 -28.45 -5.85 8.50
CA ASN A 38 -27.54 -6.22 9.61
C ASN A 38 -26.06 -6.27 9.17
N ASP A 39 -25.80 -5.93 7.91
CA ASP A 39 -24.51 -5.94 7.23
C ASP A 39 -24.13 -4.55 6.72
N LEU A 40 -24.62 -3.48 7.35
CA LEU A 40 -24.12 -2.14 7.08
C LEU A 40 -22.65 -2.05 7.49
N THR A 41 -21.80 -1.69 6.54
CA THR A 41 -20.35 -1.55 6.69
C THR A 41 -19.89 -0.23 6.06
N TYR A 42 -18.64 0.15 6.30
CA TYR A 42 -18.07 1.37 5.72
C TYR A 42 -16.59 1.22 5.35
N SER A 43 -16.13 2.04 4.41
CA SER A 43 -14.73 2.27 4.09
C SER A 43 -14.45 3.76 4.01
N ILE A 44 -13.30 4.19 4.51
CA ILE A 44 -12.84 5.59 4.53
C ILE A 44 -11.69 5.76 3.55
N ASP A 45 -11.70 6.86 2.82
CA ASP A 45 -10.57 7.37 2.05
C ASP A 45 -10.23 8.83 2.45
N GLU A 46 -9.39 9.49 1.68
CA GLU A 46 -8.97 10.88 1.90
C GLU A 46 -10.05 11.93 1.59
N THR A 47 -11.15 11.54 0.94
CA THR A 47 -12.22 12.42 0.45
C THR A 47 -13.55 12.26 1.22
N GLY A 48 -13.81 11.07 1.77
CA GLY A 48 -15.02 10.81 2.53
C GLY A 48 -15.18 9.37 3.03
N VAL A 49 -16.43 8.96 3.16
CA VAL A 49 -16.82 7.59 3.52
C VAL A 49 -17.75 6.99 2.47
N THR A 50 -17.52 5.73 2.13
CA THR A 50 -18.46 4.86 1.42
C THR A 50 -19.16 3.95 2.43
N LEU A 51 -20.48 3.99 2.51
CA LEU A 51 -21.28 2.98 3.19
C LEU A 51 -21.63 1.86 2.21
N ARG A 52 -21.62 0.61 2.67
CA ARG A 52 -21.99 -0.58 1.87
C ARG A 52 -22.97 -1.46 2.66
N TRP A 53 -24.00 -1.97 2.00
CA TRP A 53 -25.00 -2.87 2.59
C TRP A 53 -25.60 -3.78 1.52
N THR A 54 -26.35 -4.81 1.93
CA THR A 54 -27.00 -5.72 0.97
C THR A 54 -28.53 -5.55 0.97
N TYR A 55 -29.15 -5.49 -0.20
CA TYR A 55 -30.60 -5.28 -0.36
C TYR A 55 -31.41 -6.39 0.36
N PRO A 56 -32.47 -6.08 1.13
CA PRO A 56 -33.31 -7.09 1.76
C PRO A 56 -34.17 -7.83 0.72
N GLU A 57 -33.93 -9.13 0.55
CA GLU A 57 -34.72 -10.01 -0.34
C GLU A 57 -35.98 -10.57 0.33
N LYS A 58 -36.19 -10.31 1.63
CA LYS A 58 -37.34 -10.86 2.38
C LYS A 58 -37.94 -9.87 3.38
N SER A 59 -39.25 -10.00 3.59
CA SER A 59 -39.99 -9.35 4.66
C SER A 59 -39.67 -9.96 6.03
N VAL A 60 -40.04 -9.27 7.11
CA VAL A 60 -40.00 -9.82 8.47
C VAL A 60 -40.80 -11.11 8.62
N ASN A 61 -41.91 -11.25 7.89
CA ASN A 61 -42.77 -12.43 7.88
C ASN A 61 -42.25 -13.55 6.96
N GLY A 62 -41.30 -13.25 6.07
CA GLY A 62 -40.64 -14.21 5.19
C GLY A 62 -41.06 -14.14 3.72
N ASP A 63 -41.98 -13.24 3.36
CA ASP A 63 -42.39 -12.95 1.98
C ASP A 63 -41.18 -12.50 1.15
N GLU A 64 -41.16 -12.82 -0.14
CA GLU A 64 -40.06 -12.42 -1.03
C GLU A 64 -40.21 -10.96 -1.48
N LEU A 65 -39.09 -10.24 -1.52
CA LEU A 65 -38.98 -8.86 -1.99
C LEU A 65 -38.14 -8.84 -3.26
N THR A 66 -38.76 -8.50 -4.38
CA THR A 66 -38.09 -8.30 -5.67
C THR A 66 -37.55 -6.89 -5.85
N GLU A 67 -38.09 -5.91 -5.12
CA GLU A 67 -37.75 -4.49 -5.22
C GLU A 67 -37.76 -3.83 -3.84
N VAL A 68 -36.91 -2.82 -3.67
CA VAL A 68 -36.91 -1.88 -2.54
C VAL A 68 -37.15 -0.48 -3.12
N TYR A 69 -38.08 0.29 -2.56
CA TYR A 69 -38.39 1.63 -3.03
C TYR A 69 -37.23 2.61 -2.74
N SER A 70 -36.79 2.66 -1.49
CA SER A 70 -35.68 3.53 -1.06
C SER A 70 -35.02 3.08 0.25
N PHE A 71 -33.88 3.68 0.56
CA PHE A 71 -33.18 3.55 1.84
C PHE A 71 -33.06 4.92 2.49
N ASP A 72 -33.49 5.04 3.74
CA ASP A 72 -33.29 6.24 4.55
C ASP A 72 -31.93 6.15 5.24
N VAL A 73 -30.97 6.98 4.86
CA VAL A 73 -29.65 7.04 5.52
C VAL A 73 -29.65 8.11 6.60
N TYR A 74 -29.65 7.68 7.87
CA TYR A 74 -29.57 8.58 9.01
C TYR A 74 -28.12 8.85 9.37
N ARG A 75 -27.79 10.12 9.62
CA ARG A 75 -26.45 10.57 10.03
C ARG A 75 -26.54 11.35 11.35
N ALA A 76 -25.71 10.97 12.32
CA ALA A 76 -25.39 11.81 13.47
C ALA A 76 -23.94 12.27 13.39
N VAL A 77 -23.66 13.47 13.90
CA VAL A 77 -22.32 14.07 13.95
C VAL A 77 -22.13 14.67 15.34
N VAL A 78 -21.09 14.24 16.04
CA VAL A 78 -20.78 14.68 17.42
C VAL A 78 -19.32 15.13 17.45
N ALA A 79 -19.02 16.29 18.04
CA ALA A 79 -17.63 16.74 18.20
C ALA A 79 -16.88 15.80 19.16
N VAL A 80 -15.60 15.52 18.90
CA VAL A 80 -14.85 14.46 19.63
C VAL A 80 -14.71 14.75 21.13
N ASP A 81 -14.68 16.01 21.51
CA ASP A 81 -14.67 16.51 22.89
C ASP A 81 -16.05 16.51 23.57
N GLU A 82 -17.14 16.39 22.80
CA GLU A 82 -18.52 16.28 23.30
C GLU A 82 -19.02 14.83 23.41
N ILE A 83 -18.18 13.83 23.08
CA ILE A 83 -18.58 12.41 23.12
C ILE A 83 -18.77 11.93 24.57
N CYS A 84 -20.00 11.50 24.88
CA CYS A 84 -20.34 10.78 26.10
C CYS A 84 -20.92 9.38 25.78
N GLU A 85 -20.40 8.34 26.43
CA GLU A 85 -20.71 6.92 26.12
C GLU A 85 -22.17 6.54 26.35
N THR A 86 -22.86 7.22 27.27
CA THR A 86 -24.25 6.94 27.66
C THR A 86 -25.28 7.88 27.02
N CYS A 87 -24.83 8.84 26.21
CA CYS A 87 -25.70 9.82 25.59
C CYS A 87 -26.46 9.26 24.37
N PRO A 88 -27.75 9.59 24.18
CA PRO A 88 -28.46 9.25 22.95
C PRO A 88 -27.77 9.85 21.73
N ILE A 89 -27.57 9.04 20.68
CA ILE A 89 -26.93 9.49 19.43
C ILE A 89 -27.90 10.43 18.69
N PRO A 90 -27.53 11.70 18.42
CA PRO A 90 -28.42 12.69 17.82
C PRO A 90 -28.49 12.54 16.29
N PHE A 91 -29.20 11.52 15.81
CA PHE A 91 -29.47 11.35 14.39
C PHE A 91 -30.35 12.49 13.86
N GLY A 92 -29.89 13.14 12.78
CA GLY A 92 -30.67 14.13 12.05
C GLY A 92 -31.69 13.49 11.09
N GLU A 93 -32.34 14.34 10.28
CA GLU A 93 -33.23 13.89 9.21
C GLU A 93 -32.48 12.97 8.21
N PRO A 94 -33.13 11.89 7.72
CA PRO A 94 -32.50 10.96 6.81
C PRO A 94 -32.30 11.54 5.42
N THR A 95 -31.25 11.08 4.72
CA THR A 95 -31.11 11.26 3.27
C THR A 95 -31.73 10.05 2.57
N GLU A 96 -32.77 10.27 1.77
CA GLU A 96 -33.41 9.18 1.00
C GLU A 96 -32.56 8.82 -0.24
N ILE A 97 -32.23 7.54 -0.36
CA ILE A 97 -31.47 6.96 -1.48
C ILE A 97 -32.40 6.05 -2.28
N PRO A 98 -32.59 6.27 -3.60
CA PRO A 98 -33.42 5.40 -4.43
C PRO A 98 -32.95 3.94 -4.42
N GLY A 99 -33.88 2.99 -4.39
CA GLY A 99 -33.59 1.56 -4.40
C GLY A 99 -33.59 0.92 -5.79
N GLY A 100 -34.58 0.08 -6.06
CA GLY A 100 -34.74 -0.77 -7.23
C GLY A 100 -34.66 -2.25 -6.90
N GLU A 101 -34.43 -3.08 -7.92
CA GLU A 101 -34.43 -4.54 -7.81
C GLU A 101 -33.44 -5.05 -6.75
N THR A 102 -33.84 -6.09 -6.00
CA THR A 102 -33.08 -6.67 -4.88
C THR A 102 -31.98 -7.63 -5.31
N ALA A 103 -32.02 -8.09 -6.57
CA ALA A 103 -31.02 -8.95 -7.18
C ALA A 103 -30.56 -8.39 -8.53
N ASP A 104 -29.30 -8.62 -8.87
CA ASP A 104 -28.69 -8.30 -10.17
C ASP A 104 -28.07 -9.58 -10.73
N THR A 105 -28.44 -9.97 -11.96
CA THR A 105 -28.06 -11.25 -12.61
C THR A 105 -28.25 -12.52 -11.74
N GLY A 106 -29.25 -12.51 -10.85
CA GLY A 106 -29.53 -13.62 -9.93
C GLY A 106 -28.62 -13.68 -8.70
N LYS A 107 -27.82 -12.64 -8.44
CA LYS A 107 -27.09 -12.43 -7.18
C LYS A 107 -27.74 -11.31 -6.39
N ARG A 108 -27.80 -11.46 -5.07
CA ARG A 108 -28.28 -10.44 -4.14
C ARG A 108 -27.51 -9.12 -4.32
N ARG A 109 -28.23 -8.01 -4.53
CA ARG A 109 -27.66 -6.70 -4.88
C ARG A 109 -27.04 -6.01 -3.67
N VAL A 110 -25.91 -5.33 -3.90
CA VAL A 110 -25.22 -4.48 -2.91
C VAL A 110 -25.55 -3.01 -3.18
N GLY A 111 -25.89 -2.28 -2.13
CA GLY A 111 -26.03 -0.82 -2.15
C GLY A 111 -24.75 -0.14 -1.71
N GLU A 112 -24.47 1.02 -2.30
CA GLU A 112 -23.34 1.89 -1.94
C GLU A 112 -23.84 3.33 -1.78
N TYR A 113 -23.33 4.04 -0.76
CA TYR A 113 -23.60 5.46 -0.55
C TYR A 113 -22.32 6.19 -0.17
N ASN A 114 -21.92 7.16 -1.00
CA ASN A 114 -20.72 7.96 -0.80
C ASN A 114 -21.09 9.31 -0.20
N THR A 115 -20.40 9.75 0.86
CA THR A 115 -20.57 11.08 1.45
C THR A 115 -19.22 11.68 1.86
N SER A 116 -19.03 12.93 1.48
CA SER A 116 -17.80 13.72 1.65
C SER A 116 -18.07 14.98 2.49
N LEU A 117 -17.15 15.94 2.50
CA LEU A 117 -17.24 17.19 3.28
C LEU A 117 -17.45 16.94 4.79
N LEU A 118 -16.83 15.87 5.28
CA LEU A 118 -16.84 15.48 6.68
C LEU A 118 -15.96 16.44 7.50
N ARG A 119 -16.41 16.79 8.71
CA ARG A 119 -15.75 17.77 9.57
C ARG A 119 -14.65 17.08 10.40
N PRO A 120 -13.40 17.55 10.38
CA PRO A 120 -12.34 17.04 11.26
C PRO A 120 -12.72 17.16 12.74
N ASP A 121 -12.14 16.34 13.60
CA ASP A 121 -12.43 16.28 15.04
C ASP A 121 -13.92 16.01 15.37
N HIS A 122 -14.64 15.29 14.49
CA HIS A 122 -16.02 14.81 14.75
C HIS A 122 -16.14 13.29 14.56
N LYS A 123 -16.93 12.65 15.44
CA LYS A 123 -17.38 11.27 15.27
C LYS A 123 -18.71 11.24 14.53
N TYR A 124 -18.73 10.42 13.49
CA TYR A 124 -19.88 10.15 12.65
C TYR A 124 -20.53 8.84 13.07
N PHE A 125 -21.86 8.80 13.08
CA PHE A 125 -22.65 7.59 13.25
C PHE A 125 -23.64 7.48 12.09
N PHE A 126 -23.75 6.29 11.51
CA PHE A 126 -24.70 5.99 10.46
C PHE A 126 -25.52 4.76 10.81
N LYS A 127 -26.81 4.84 10.47
CA LYS A 127 -27.76 3.72 10.42
C LYS A 127 -28.70 3.95 9.24
N MET A 128 -29.42 2.93 8.82
CA MET A 128 -30.42 3.06 7.76
C MET A 128 -31.66 2.22 8.01
N THR A 129 -32.76 2.62 7.38
CA THR A 129 -33.95 1.79 7.21
C THR A 129 -34.19 1.59 5.71
N SER A 130 -34.87 0.50 5.36
CA SER A 130 -35.25 0.19 3.98
C SER A 130 -36.77 0.27 3.83
N ARG A 131 -37.24 0.86 2.73
CA ARG A 131 -38.66 1.05 2.43
C ARG A 131 -39.06 0.27 1.19
N ILE A 132 -40.21 -0.37 1.21
CA ILE A 132 -40.87 -0.86 -0.03
C ILE A 132 -42.05 0.03 -0.46
N SER A 133 -42.49 0.93 0.41
CA SER A 133 -43.54 1.91 0.12
C SER A 133 -43.46 3.07 1.11
N TRP A 134 -44.24 4.13 0.87
CA TRP A 134 -44.34 5.32 1.74
C TRP A 134 -44.70 5.02 3.21
N TRP A 135 -45.31 3.86 3.50
CA TRP A 135 -45.78 3.49 4.84
C TRP A 135 -45.12 2.22 5.41
N ALA A 136 -44.30 1.51 4.63
CA ALA A 136 -43.66 0.25 5.03
C ALA A 136 -42.14 0.39 5.02
N ALA A 137 -41.58 0.76 6.19
CA ALA A 137 -40.15 0.85 6.46
C ALA A 137 -39.70 -0.25 7.45
N SER A 138 -38.48 -0.77 7.27
CA SER A 138 -37.83 -1.68 8.22
C SER A 138 -37.52 -0.99 9.54
N THR A 139 -37.22 -1.77 10.58
CA THR A 139 -36.47 -1.26 11.73
C THR A 139 -35.06 -0.80 11.33
N ASP A 140 -34.41 -0.06 12.21
CA ASP A 140 -33.02 0.38 12.08
C ASP A 140 -32.06 -0.78 11.74
N SER A 141 -31.03 -0.44 10.97
CA SER A 141 -29.86 -1.30 10.75
C SER A 141 -28.97 -1.39 11.99
N ASN A 142 -27.94 -2.24 11.92
CA ASN A 142 -26.77 -2.07 12.78
C ASN A 142 -26.19 -0.64 12.60
N ILE A 143 -25.69 -0.06 13.70
CA ILE A 143 -25.03 1.26 13.66
C ILE A 143 -23.55 1.06 13.32
N VAL A 144 -23.03 1.84 12.37
CA VAL A 144 -21.60 2.01 12.14
C VAL A 144 -21.13 3.38 12.62
N SER A 145 -19.90 3.48 13.13
CA SER A 145 -19.34 4.76 13.57
C SER A 145 -17.83 4.83 13.38
N PHE A 146 -17.33 6.04 13.11
CA PHE A 146 -15.91 6.33 12.90
C PHE A 146 -15.63 7.80 13.25
N VAL A 147 -14.37 8.14 13.54
CA VAL A 147 -13.95 9.54 13.69
C VAL A 147 -13.37 10.02 12.37
N TRP A 148 -13.79 11.21 11.93
CA TRP A 148 -13.19 11.88 10.79
C TRP A 148 -12.10 12.87 11.23
N GLN A 149 -10.99 12.87 10.50
CA GLN A 149 -9.81 13.71 10.70
C GLN A 149 -9.24 14.04 9.34
N THR A 150 -8.76 15.27 9.11
CA THR A 150 -7.97 15.55 7.90
C THR A 150 -6.68 14.72 7.97
N PRO A 151 -6.37 13.86 6.97
CA PRO A 151 -5.15 13.07 6.97
C PRO A 151 -3.86 13.91 6.95
N PRO A 152 -2.74 13.40 7.49
CA PRO A 152 -1.44 14.06 7.34
C PRO A 152 -0.99 14.04 5.86
N SER A 153 -0.28 15.08 5.44
CA SER A 153 0.22 15.17 4.06
C SER A 153 1.34 14.13 3.78
N ILE A 154 1.71 14.01 2.51
CA ILE A 154 2.77 13.09 2.04
C ILE A 154 4.14 13.48 2.62
N PRO A 155 4.99 12.51 3.02
CA PRO A 155 6.39 12.82 3.37
C PRO A 155 7.16 13.32 2.14
N GLU A 156 7.69 14.54 2.23
CA GLU A 156 8.47 15.14 1.14
C GLU A 156 9.95 14.75 1.16
N ALA A 157 10.63 14.95 0.02
CA ALA A 157 12.06 14.69 -0.18
C ALA A 157 12.51 13.30 0.31
N PHE A 158 11.69 12.27 0.04
CA PHE A 158 12.02 10.88 0.36
C PHE A 158 13.24 10.42 -0.45
N LYS A 159 14.19 9.80 0.25
CA LYS A 159 15.44 9.27 -0.29
C LYS A 159 15.72 7.88 0.26
N VAL A 160 16.34 7.07 -0.59
CA VAL A 160 16.81 5.72 -0.29
C VAL A 160 18.26 5.64 -0.75
N GLU A 161 19.18 5.37 0.16
CA GLU A 161 20.63 5.37 -0.06
C GLU A 161 21.18 3.97 0.25
N PRO A 162 21.66 3.22 -0.75
CA PRO A 162 22.24 1.90 -0.53
C PRO A 162 23.59 1.99 0.18
N GLY A 163 23.91 0.96 0.96
CA GLY A 163 25.24 0.72 1.51
C GLY A 163 25.48 -0.77 1.73
N ASP A 164 26.54 -1.10 2.44
CA ASP A 164 26.90 -2.48 2.71
C ASP A 164 26.02 -3.12 3.79
N GLY A 165 25.33 -4.20 3.42
CA GLY A 165 24.41 -4.95 4.26
C GLY A 165 23.21 -4.13 4.76
N LYS A 166 22.95 -2.95 4.18
CA LYS A 166 21.93 -2.01 4.65
C LYS A 166 21.46 -1.04 3.60
N ILE A 167 20.27 -0.49 3.81
CA ILE A 167 19.73 0.62 3.04
C ILE A 167 19.26 1.70 4.03
N ALA A 168 19.75 2.93 3.85
CA ALA A 168 19.38 4.08 4.66
C ALA A 168 18.24 4.86 3.99
N LEU A 169 17.18 5.16 4.74
CA LEU A 169 16.03 5.90 4.27
C LEU A 169 15.93 7.23 5.03
N SER A 170 15.57 8.31 4.33
CA SER A 170 15.31 9.61 4.95
C SER A 170 14.21 10.38 4.22
N TRP A 171 13.51 11.25 4.94
CA TRP A 171 12.45 12.13 4.41
C TRP A 171 12.37 13.41 5.26
N GLN A 172 11.60 14.40 4.80
CA GLN A 172 11.30 15.59 5.59
C GLN A 172 10.14 15.35 6.57
N PRO A 173 10.12 16.03 7.74
CA PRO A 173 9.01 15.94 8.68
C PRO A 173 7.74 16.53 8.07
N VAL A 174 6.67 15.73 8.04
CA VAL A 174 5.33 16.18 7.71
C VAL A 174 4.83 17.11 8.81
N THR A 175 4.59 18.37 8.44
CA THR A 175 4.08 19.44 9.33
C THR A 175 2.69 19.93 8.93
N THR A 176 2.14 19.40 7.84
CA THR A 176 0.83 19.80 7.28
C THR A 176 -0.12 18.61 7.13
N LEU A 177 -1.39 18.91 6.92
CA LEU A 177 -2.45 17.99 6.55
C LEU A 177 -2.72 18.10 5.04
N ILE A 178 -3.50 17.18 4.46
CA ILE A 178 -3.78 17.18 3.01
C ILE A 178 -4.52 18.44 2.51
N ASP A 179 -5.20 19.17 3.41
CA ASP A 179 -5.83 20.47 3.12
C ASP A 179 -4.87 21.67 3.24
N GLY A 180 -3.58 21.43 3.48
CA GLY A 180 -2.54 22.46 3.67
C GLY A 180 -2.53 23.12 5.06
N SER A 181 -3.46 22.78 5.95
CA SER A 181 -3.44 23.26 7.34
C SER A 181 -2.31 22.61 8.16
N ALA A 182 -1.91 23.25 9.27
CA ALA A 182 -0.83 22.73 10.12
C ALA A 182 -1.27 21.47 10.90
N ALA A 183 -0.41 20.44 10.91
CA ALA A 183 -0.62 19.22 11.66
C ALA A 183 -0.49 19.48 13.18
N LYS A 184 -1.64 19.60 13.87
CA LYS A 184 -1.69 19.85 15.33
C LYS A 184 -1.35 18.63 16.19
N ARG A 185 -1.35 17.42 15.60
CA ARG A 185 -1.07 16.14 16.27
C ARG A 185 0.26 15.60 15.78
N LYS A 186 0.90 14.75 16.59
CA LYS A 186 2.16 14.11 16.24
C LYS A 186 1.98 13.16 15.05
N VAL A 187 2.66 13.43 13.95
CA VAL A 187 2.75 12.53 12.80
C VAL A 187 3.77 11.43 13.09
N LEU A 188 3.45 10.22 12.65
CA LEU A 188 4.29 9.03 12.63
C LEU A 188 4.43 8.54 11.19
N TYR A 189 5.38 7.64 10.95
CA TYR A 189 5.72 7.13 9.63
C TYR A 189 5.74 5.61 9.66
N GLN A 190 4.96 4.97 8.80
CA GLN A 190 5.09 3.56 8.49
C GLN A 190 6.04 3.41 7.31
N VAL A 191 7.17 2.75 7.51
CA VAL A 191 8.06 2.31 6.43
C VAL A 191 7.58 0.95 5.94
N SER A 192 7.57 0.74 4.62
CA SER A 192 7.25 -0.54 4.00
C SER A 192 8.24 -0.89 2.89
N ARG A 193 8.52 -2.18 2.72
CA ARG A 193 9.47 -2.74 1.74
C ARG A 193 8.79 -3.78 0.84
N SER A 194 9.17 -3.80 -0.43
CA SER A 194 8.84 -4.87 -1.38
C SER A 194 10.10 -5.40 -2.05
N GLU A 195 10.11 -6.67 -2.45
CA GLU A 195 11.17 -7.26 -3.28
C GLU A 195 10.82 -7.25 -4.78
N GLY A 196 9.60 -6.83 -5.14
CA GLY A 196 9.09 -6.83 -6.52
C GLY A 196 8.22 -5.63 -6.87
N GLY A 197 8.33 -4.54 -6.11
CA GLY A 197 7.66 -3.25 -6.35
C GLY A 197 6.12 -3.25 -6.22
N LYS A 198 5.50 -4.35 -5.78
CA LYS A 198 4.03 -4.52 -5.73
C LYS A 198 3.53 -4.86 -4.33
N GLU A 199 3.94 -6.01 -3.80
CA GLU A 199 3.54 -6.47 -2.47
C GLU A 199 4.48 -5.88 -1.42
N PHE A 200 3.97 -4.95 -0.61
CA PHE A 200 4.75 -4.25 0.42
C PHE A 200 4.46 -4.80 1.82
N VAL A 201 5.51 -5.17 2.54
CA VAL A 201 5.47 -5.57 3.95
C VAL A 201 5.92 -4.39 4.82
N ASN A 202 5.24 -4.18 5.95
CA ASN A 202 5.60 -3.13 6.91
C ASN A 202 6.86 -3.49 7.69
N LEU A 203 7.85 -2.58 7.69
CA LEU A 203 9.07 -2.72 8.46
C LEU A 203 8.85 -2.23 9.90
N GLY A 204 8.32 -3.12 10.72
CA GLY A 204 8.02 -2.85 12.13
C GLY A 204 6.87 -1.86 12.33
N ASN A 205 6.80 -1.30 13.55
CA ASN A 205 5.77 -0.36 13.97
C ASN A 205 6.04 1.08 13.48
N PRO A 206 5.01 1.94 13.34
CA PRO A 206 5.18 3.35 13.01
C PRO A 206 6.16 4.10 13.92
N ILE A 207 7.06 4.87 13.31
CA ILE A 207 8.10 5.63 14.00
C ILE A 207 7.88 7.14 13.93
N ALA A 208 8.41 7.88 14.90
CA ALA A 208 8.38 9.36 14.92
C ALA A 208 9.63 10.01 14.29
N LYS A 209 10.67 9.22 13.99
CA LYS A 209 11.89 9.70 13.32
C LYS A 209 11.61 9.87 11.83
N THR A 210 12.34 10.79 11.20
CA THR A 210 12.30 11.03 9.75
C THR A 210 13.40 10.28 8.99
N SER A 211 13.89 9.18 9.58
CA SER A 211 14.86 8.28 8.98
C SER A 211 14.69 6.86 9.51
N TYR A 212 15.08 5.90 8.68
CA TYR A 212 15.08 4.47 8.99
C TYR A 212 16.34 3.83 8.39
N SER A 213 16.84 2.76 9.00
CA SER A 213 17.92 1.94 8.45
C SER A 213 17.41 0.53 8.38
N ASP A 214 17.26 0.02 7.15
CA ASP A 214 16.98 -1.39 6.93
C ASP A 214 18.30 -2.14 6.88
N SER A 215 18.46 -3.14 7.74
CA SER A 215 19.63 -4.03 7.80
C SER A 215 19.27 -5.49 7.52
N ASP A 216 18.00 -5.77 7.19
CA ASP A 216 17.52 -7.10 6.84
C ASP A 216 17.51 -7.28 5.31
N VAL A 217 18.61 -6.89 4.67
CA VAL A 217 18.79 -6.82 3.21
C VAL A 217 20.05 -7.58 2.76
N ILE A 218 20.06 -8.01 1.50
CA ILE A 218 21.16 -8.78 0.91
C ILE A 218 21.80 -7.95 -0.22
N ASN A 219 23.12 -7.78 -0.19
CA ASN A 219 23.87 -7.08 -1.23
C ASN A 219 23.60 -7.69 -2.62
N GLY A 220 23.50 -6.86 -3.64
CA GLY A 220 23.14 -7.25 -5.02
C GLY A 220 21.65 -7.50 -5.26
N LYS A 221 20.80 -7.54 -4.23
CA LYS A 221 19.35 -7.68 -4.38
C LYS A 221 18.64 -6.33 -4.34
N THR A 222 17.84 -6.01 -5.35
CA THR A 222 17.04 -4.77 -5.38
C THR A 222 15.85 -4.85 -4.44
N TYR A 223 15.62 -3.79 -3.68
CA TYR A 223 14.47 -3.61 -2.81
C TYR A 223 13.76 -2.29 -3.13
N PHE A 224 12.44 -2.27 -2.97
CA PHE A 224 11.58 -1.12 -3.23
C PHE A 224 11.00 -0.63 -1.91
N TYR A 225 11.04 0.68 -1.67
CA TYR A 225 10.59 1.29 -0.43
C TYR A 225 9.54 2.37 -0.67
N LYS A 226 8.65 2.52 0.32
CA LYS A 226 7.76 3.67 0.43
C LYS A 226 7.51 3.99 1.91
N VAL A 227 7.13 5.22 2.19
CA VAL A 227 6.80 5.69 3.54
C VAL A 227 5.41 6.29 3.53
N GLN A 228 4.56 5.86 4.46
CA GLN A 228 3.24 6.43 4.68
C GLN A 228 3.23 7.29 5.96
N SER A 229 2.77 8.53 5.87
CA SER A 229 2.46 9.34 7.05
C SER A 229 1.17 8.85 7.73
N LEU A 230 1.10 8.94 9.05
CA LEU A 230 -0.10 8.60 9.82
C LEU A 230 -0.17 9.38 11.13
N MET A 231 -1.38 9.57 11.64
CA MET A 231 -1.63 10.10 12.98
C MET A 231 -2.41 9.06 13.80
N MET A 232 -2.27 9.14 15.13
CA MET A 232 -3.06 8.32 16.07
C MET A 232 -4.06 9.20 16.81
N LEU A 233 -5.31 8.74 16.89
CA LEU A 233 -6.36 9.31 17.71
C LEU A 233 -6.85 8.24 18.71
N GLY A 234 -6.28 8.25 19.91
CA GLY A 234 -6.49 7.15 20.86
C GLY A 234 -5.96 5.83 20.29
N LYS A 235 -6.87 4.90 19.96
CA LYS A 235 -6.54 3.63 19.30
C LYS A 235 -6.69 3.68 17.77
N ASP A 236 -7.36 4.70 17.24
CA ASP A 236 -7.69 4.79 15.82
C ASP A 236 -6.50 5.35 15.04
N LYS A 237 -6.20 4.73 13.89
CA LYS A 237 -5.13 5.14 12.98
C LYS A 237 -5.73 5.96 11.83
N ILE A 238 -5.24 7.18 11.66
CA ILE A 238 -5.54 8.03 10.50
C ILE A 238 -4.36 7.90 9.52
N THR A 239 -4.54 7.15 8.45
CA THR A 239 -3.58 7.04 7.34
C THR A 239 -3.58 8.30 6.49
N GLY A 240 -2.40 8.82 6.16
CA GLY A 240 -2.22 9.91 5.21
C GLY A 240 -1.39 9.52 3.99
N GLY A 241 -0.78 10.54 3.39
CA GLY A 241 -0.05 10.43 2.12
C GLY A 241 1.08 9.39 2.15
N VAL A 242 1.28 8.74 1.01
CA VAL A 242 2.31 7.73 0.78
C VAL A 242 3.30 8.27 -0.24
N THR A 243 4.60 8.18 0.04
CA THR A 243 5.65 8.57 -0.92
C THR A 243 5.52 7.78 -2.23
N ASP A 244 6.11 8.33 -3.30
CA ASP A 244 6.49 7.51 -4.45
C ASP A 244 7.34 6.30 -4.01
N ILE A 245 7.31 5.25 -4.82
CA ILE A 245 8.13 4.07 -4.64
C ILE A 245 9.53 4.38 -5.16
N VAL A 246 10.54 4.19 -4.31
CA VAL A 246 11.95 4.35 -4.66
C VAL A 246 12.67 3.03 -4.42
N ASP A 247 13.43 2.56 -5.41
CA ASP A 247 14.24 1.36 -5.29
C ASP A 247 15.68 1.66 -4.87
N ALA A 248 16.34 0.64 -4.29
CA ALA A 248 17.78 0.62 -4.09
C ALA A 248 18.28 -0.82 -4.04
N THR A 249 19.50 -1.02 -4.55
CA THR A 249 20.26 -2.27 -4.44
C THR A 249 21.43 -2.01 -3.48
N PRO A 250 21.49 -2.66 -2.31
CA PRO A 250 22.66 -2.53 -1.44
C PRO A 250 23.84 -3.23 -2.12
N VAL A 251 25.05 -2.75 -1.85
CA VAL A 251 26.27 -3.21 -2.52
C VAL A 251 27.29 -3.57 -1.48
N ASP A 252 28.06 -4.63 -1.74
CA ASP A 252 29.19 -4.96 -0.88
C ASP A 252 30.25 -3.87 -1.01
N LEU A 253 30.69 -3.33 0.13
CA LEU A 253 31.72 -2.30 0.20
C LEU A 253 32.83 -2.70 1.19
N THR A 254 32.88 -3.97 1.60
CA THR A 254 33.87 -4.49 2.54
C THR A 254 34.94 -5.28 1.76
N PRO A 255 36.15 -4.72 1.57
CA PRO A 255 37.20 -5.42 0.86
C PRO A 255 37.72 -6.62 1.66
N PRO A 256 38.22 -7.68 0.98
CA PRO A 256 38.86 -8.80 1.63
C PRO A 256 40.08 -8.42 2.50
N GLY A 257 40.55 -9.39 3.27
CA GLY A 257 41.87 -9.31 3.90
C GLY A 257 43.00 -9.07 2.90
N ALA A 258 44.11 -8.46 3.36
CA ALA A 258 45.30 -8.30 2.53
C ALA A 258 46.08 -9.63 2.41
N PRO A 259 46.55 -10.02 1.20
CA PRO A 259 47.48 -11.14 1.04
C PRO A 259 48.77 -10.95 1.86
N SER A 260 49.36 -12.06 2.29
CA SER A 260 50.55 -12.07 3.13
C SER A 260 51.65 -12.98 2.57
N GLY A 261 52.81 -13.02 3.23
CA GLY A 261 53.89 -13.95 2.90
C GLY A 261 54.43 -13.88 1.47
N VAL A 262 54.26 -12.74 0.79
CA VAL A 262 54.61 -12.56 -0.63
C VAL A 262 56.09 -12.82 -0.87
N ARG A 263 56.39 -13.61 -1.90
CA ARG A 263 57.73 -14.07 -2.26
C ARG A 263 57.88 -14.02 -3.78
N ALA A 264 58.93 -13.37 -4.25
CA ALA A 264 59.30 -13.31 -5.68
C ALA A 264 60.66 -13.99 -5.89
N SER A 265 60.78 -14.83 -6.93
CA SER A 265 62.07 -15.43 -7.29
C SER A 265 62.25 -15.58 -8.80
N ALA A 266 63.47 -15.38 -9.27
CA ALA A 266 63.79 -15.44 -10.69
C ALA A 266 63.84 -16.90 -11.19
N THR A 267 63.25 -17.16 -12.36
CA THR A 267 63.25 -18.48 -13.00
C THR A 267 63.48 -18.35 -14.49
N ALA A 268 63.82 -19.46 -15.17
CA ALA A 268 63.93 -19.50 -16.63
C ALA A 268 62.64 -19.14 -17.39
N ALA A 269 61.49 -19.07 -16.71
CA ALA A 269 60.19 -18.71 -17.29
C ALA A 269 59.75 -17.26 -16.97
N GLY A 270 60.59 -16.46 -16.31
CA GLY A 270 60.25 -15.14 -15.76
C GLY A 270 60.33 -15.10 -14.23
N ILE A 271 59.90 -14.00 -13.61
CA ILE A 271 59.86 -13.88 -12.15
C ILE A 271 58.57 -14.49 -11.61
N LYS A 272 58.70 -15.46 -10.72
CA LYS A 272 57.61 -16.24 -10.13
C LYS A 272 57.23 -15.62 -8.79
N VAL A 273 56.00 -15.11 -8.68
CA VAL A 273 55.46 -14.45 -7.48
C VAL A 273 54.44 -15.38 -6.84
N PHE A 274 54.57 -15.60 -5.54
CA PHE A 274 53.68 -16.42 -4.72
C PHE A 274 53.24 -15.65 -3.47
N TRP A 275 52.07 -15.96 -2.93
CA TRP A 275 51.55 -15.35 -1.72
C TRP A 275 50.69 -16.33 -0.91
N ASP A 276 50.60 -16.05 0.39
CA ASP A 276 49.69 -16.69 1.32
C ASP A 276 48.37 -15.88 1.30
N ARG A 277 47.24 -16.56 1.07
CA ARG A 277 45.92 -15.90 0.92
C ARG A 277 45.33 -15.52 2.28
N PRO A 278 44.45 -14.52 2.33
CA PRO A 278 43.55 -14.33 3.46
C PRO A 278 42.61 -15.55 3.63
N ASP A 279 42.20 -15.83 4.87
CA ASP A 279 41.13 -16.78 5.16
C ASP A 279 39.78 -16.07 5.03
N ASP A 280 39.34 -15.91 3.78
CA ASP A 280 38.14 -15.18 3.40
C ASP A 280 37.44 -15.90 2.23
N PRO A 281 36.20 -16.41 2.41
CA PRO A 281 35.48 -17.14 1.37
C PRO A 281 34.94 -16.24 0.24
N GLY A 282 34.93 -14.91 0.41
CA GLY A 282 34.45 -13.95 -0.59
C GLY A 282 35.45 -13.66 -1.71
N ILE A 283 36.72 -14.09 -1.58
CA ILE A 283 37.78 -13.82 -2.56
C ILE A 283 37.49 -14.52 -3.89
N ALA A 284 37.37 -13.74 -4.96
CA ALA A 284 37.32 -14.25 -6.34
C ALA A 284 38.72 -14.40 -6.95
N GLY A 285 39.65 -13.52 -6.58
CA GLY A 285 40.99 -13.49 -7.16
C GLY A 285 41.98 -12.54 -6.47
N HIS A 286 43.09 -12.29 -7.15
CA HIS A 286 44.17 -11.44 -6.66
C HIS A 286 44.75 -10.60 -7.79
N ARG A 287 45.06 -9.32 -7.53
CA ARG A 287 45.77 -8.46 -8.48
C ARG A 287 47.24 -8.36 -8.08
N VAL A 288 48.13 -8.51 -9.06
CA VAL A 288 49.58 -8.51 -8.87
C VAL A 288 50.16 -7.21 -9.42
N TYR A 289 50.92 -6.53 -8.59
CA TYR A 289 51.53 -5.24 -8.88
C TYR A 289 53.04 -5.37 -8.93
N ARG A 290 53.68 -4.58 -9.80
CA ARG A 290 55.13 -4.45 -9.90
C ARG A 290 55.52 -2.98 -9.84
N ARG A 291 56.52 -2.67 -9.02
CA ARG A 291 57.19 -1.38 -8.98
C ARG A 291 58.67 -1.56 -9.32
N MET A 292 59.18 -0.76 -10.25
CA MET A 292 60.61 -0.75 -10.57
C MET A 292 61.38 0.12 -9.59
N GLU A 293 62.70 -0.12 -9.46
CA GLU A 293 63.59 0.77 -8.73
C GLU A 293 63.53 2.19 -9.33
N GLY A 294 63.40 3.21 -8.47
CA GLY A 294 63.18 4.60 -8.89
C GLY A 294 61.72 4.98 -9.24
N GLN A 295 60.80 4.03 -9.40
CA GLN A 295 59.36 4.34 -9.52
C GLN A 295 58.72 4.54 -8.14
N SER A 296 57.82 5.53 -8.05
CA SER A 296 57.06 5.87 -6.84
C SER A 296 55.75 5.10 -6.66
N ALA A 297 55.24 4.49 -7.72
CA ALA A 297 53.96 3.76 -7.75
C ALA A 297 54.15 2.39 -8.41
N ALA A 298 53.39 1.40 -7.95
CA ALA A 298 53.35 0.07 -8.55
C ALA A 298 52.30 0.00 -9.66
N GLU A 299 52.64 -0.63 -10.77
CA GLU A 299 51.75 -0.88 -11.90
C GLU A 299 51.07 -2.26 -11.75
N MET A 300 49.78 -2.36 -12.03
CA MET A 300 49.06 -3.64 -12.08
C MET A 300 49.52 -4.41 -13.33
N ILE A 301 50.09 -5.60 -13.15
CA ILE A 301 50.65 -6.41 -14.26
C ILE A 301 49.87 -7.69 -14.55
N GLY A 302 48.86 -8.02 -13.74
CA GLY A 302 47.98 -9.15 -13.98
C GLY A 302 47.01 -9.43 -12.84
N GLU A 303 46.01 -10.27 -13.13
CA GLU A 303 45.01 -10.75 -12.18
C GLU A 303 45.01 -12.29 -12.18
N VAL A 304 44.77 -12.89 -11.02
CA VAL A 304 44.87 -14.33 -10.79
C VAL A 304 43.64 -14.82 -10.02
N ASN A 305 42.77 -15.54 -10.73
CA ASN A 305 41.54 -16.09 -10.19
C ASN A 305 41.82 -17.24 -9.21
N MET A 306 40.91 -17.43 -8.25
CA MET A 306 40.90 -18.59 -7.36
C MET A 306 40.78 -19.91 -8.15
N PRO A 307 41.36 -21.02 -7.66
CA PRO A 307 42.08 -21.18 -6.40
C PRO A 307 43.61 -20.99 -6.55
N SER A 308 44.09 -20.18 -7.50
CA SER A 308 45.52 -19.92 -7.68
C SER A 308 46.02 -18.82 -6.73
N SER A 309 47.24 -18.97 -6.23
CA SER A 309 47.99 -17.90 -5.53
C SER A 309 49.43 -17.81 -6.02
N ILE A 310 49.57 -17.85 -7.35
CA ILE A 310 50.83 -17.75 -8.06
C ILE A 310 50.66 -16.96 -9.37
N PHE A 311 51.64 -16.10 -9.65
CA PHE A 311 51.77 -15.36 -10.91
C PHE A 311 53.18 -15.54 -11.49
N VAL A 312 53.31 -15.37 -12.81
CA VAL A 312 54.61 -15.39 -13.51
C VAL A 312 54.74 -14.12 -14.35
N ASP A 313 55.56 -13.19 -13.88
CA ASP A 313 55.90 -12.00 -14.64
C ASP A 313 56.95 -12.33 -15.69
N LYS A 314 56.50 -12.42 -16.94
CA LYS A 314 57.32 -12.62 -18.14
C LYS A 314 57.80 -11.32 -18.78
N SER A 315 57.39 -10.17 -18.23
CA SER A 315 57.61 -8.83 -18.80
C SER A 315 58.67 -8.02 -18.06
N ALA A 316 59.22 -8.54 -16.96
CA ALA A 316 60.26 -7.89 -16.19
C ALA A 316 61.56 -7.78 -17.02
N PRO A 317 62.18 -6.58 -17.14
CA PRO A 317 63.44 -6.43 -17.84
C PRO A 317 64.56 -7.28 -17.23
N GLU A 318 65.42 -7.85 -18.07
CA GLU A 318 66.56 -8.66 -17.62
C GLU A 318 67.52 -7.84 -16.74
N GLY A 319 68.02 -8.44 -15.66
CA GLY A 319 68.88 -7.77 -14.68
C GLY A 319 68.20 -6.75 -13.77
N SER A 320 66.90 -6.47 -13.94
CA SER A 320 66.17 -5.54 -13.07
C SER A 320 65.86 -6.12 -11.68
N LYS A 321 65.61 -5.23 -10.71
CA LYS A 321 65.23 -5.58 -9.32
C LYS A 321 63.83 -5.01 -8.99
N PRO A 322 62.77 -5.56 -9.59
CA PRO A 322 61.40 -5.15 -9.26
C PRO A 322 61.01 -5.51 -7.83
N PHE A 323 60.07 -4.74 -7.30
CA PHE A 323 59.33 -5.00 -6.08
C PHE A 323 57.93 -5.47 -6.47
N TYR A 324 57.42 -6.54 -5.84
CA TYR A 324 56.09 -7.07 -6.11
C TYR A 324 55.19 -6.96 -4.87
N SER A 325 53.95 -6.52 -5.07
CA SER A 325 52.90 -6.60 -4.05
C SER A 325 51.63 -7.19 -4.65
N VAL A 326 50.74 -7.66 -3.78
CA VAL A 326 49.51 -8.37 -4.16
C VAL A 326 48.34 -7.85 -3.34
N THR A 327 47.19 -7.65 -3.98
CA THR A 327 45.90 -7.41 -3.33
C THR A 327 44.97 -8.60 -3.59
N ALA A 328 43.99 -8.80 -2.72
CA ALA A 328 42.87 -9.71 -2.94
C ALA A 328 41.67 -8.90 -3.46
N VAL A 329 40.87 -9.52 -4.32
CA VAL A 329 39.60 -8.97 -4.81
C VAL A 329 38.47 -9.95 -4.54
N ASP A 330 37.32 -9.42 -4.12
CA ASP A 330 36.09 -10.20 -3.92
C ASP A 330 35.34 -10.44 -5.24
N GLY A 331 34.14 -11.05 -5.14
CA GLY A 331 33.20 -11.23 -6.24
C GLY A 331 32.15 -10.12 -6.38
N ALA A 332 32.32 -8.95 -5.78
CA ALA A 332 31.37 -7.85 -5.91
C ALA A 332 31.45 -7.17 -7.29
N GLU A 333 30.43 -6.38 -7.64
CA GLU A 333 30.44 -5.55 -8.86
C GLU A 333 30.15 -4.08 -8.51
N PRO A 334 31.15 -3.17 -8.59
CA PRO A 334 32.57 -3.44 -8.84
C PRO A 334 33.24 -4.18 -7.67
N ALA A 335 34.26 -5.00 -7.97
CA ALA A 335 34.95 -5.79 -6.96
C ALA A 335 35.69 -4.90 -5.95
N ASN A 336 35.52 -5.19 -4.66
CA ASN A 336 36.26 -4.53 -3.60
C ASN A 336 37.69 -5.09 -3.55
N GLU A 337 38.67 -4.18 -3.47
CA GLU A 337 40.08 -4.53 -3.47
C GLU A 337 40.73 -4.27 -2.11
N SER A 338 41.41 -5.29 -1.58
CA SER A 338 42.07 -5.23 -0.29
C SER A 338 43.22 -4.21 -0.27
N LYS A 339 43.73 -3.91 0.92
CA LYS A 339 45.04 -3.24 1.04
C LYS A 339 46.12 -4.10 0.39
N SER A 340 47.11 -3.43 -0.21
CA SER A 340 48.29 -4.11 -0.78
C SER A 340 49.10 -4.81 0.30
N SER A 341 49.62 -5.99 -0.03
CA SER A 341 50.60 -6.69 0.80
C SER A 341 51.86 -5.86 1.04
N PRO A 342 52.69 -6.20 2.03
CA PRO A 342 54.09 -5.80 2.03
C PRO A 342 54.76 -6.19 0.70
N GLU A 343 55.69 -5.36 0.21
CA GLU A 343 56.44 -5.64 -1.02
C GLU A 343 57.47 -6.75 -0.82
N ALA A 344 57.58 -7.63 -1.82
CA ALA A 344 58.61 -8.65 -1.92
C ALA A 344 59.67 -8.24 -2.94
N THR A 345 60.94 -8.29 -2.54
CA THR A 345 62.09 -8.22 -3.46
C THR A 345 62.34 -9.59 -4.09
N VAL A 346 62.85 -9.58 -5.33
CA VAL A 346 63.27 -10.81 -6.02
C VAL A 346 64.47 -11.45 -5.31
N ARG A 347 64.42 -12.78 -5.13
CA ARG A 347 65.51 -13.63 -4.64
C ARG A 347 65.98 -14.64 -5.67
#